data_AF-A0A953Y6R2-F1
#
_entry.id   AF-A0A953Y6R2-F1
#
_cell.length_a   1.000
_cell.length_b   1.000
_cell.length_c   1.000
_cell.angle_alpha   90.00
_cell.angle_beta   90.00
_cell.angle_gamma   90.00
#
_symmetry.space_group_name_H-M   'P 1'
#
loop_
_entity.id
_entity.type
_entity.pdbx_description
1 polymer ?
#
loop_
_entity_poly.entity_id
_entity_poly.type
_entity_poly.pdbx_seq_one_letter_code
_entity_poly.pdbx_strand_id
1 'polypeptide(L)'
;MQKSNLVALMVLCGACAWGQEVGLRVLQGPLPVRTGPDSAYGVLGAIEAGQLCVGTEQQAGYWKIWFNRAQGWVHGDLVELASTDYDLVSVGTNVRTGPGTSYPKVGYAKPGSSWSLIGASSSGNWHQIFYEGTQVWYSAVNRATTQHYGAPAGAPSVVADEAVEVVVAQATIRSGAGEGFDPLGTCQAGQRYLSTETAGGWRKIWFGPGEGWVLDAEVVVTSAEFDEVVGSSLNVRAGPGLEHEVVASVPSGSKWVTSAYQSAWHQVSFAGETRWISSSRVDTHDFVAPDGGAPSFTQSSVGFMKLPASGPGFVRRCGVNDPDHAWGSPTLINGLVAAAGRWAADDPSRPRIRVGDVSLPEGGAFGAHVTHQVGTDVDIYLVRSDTLEDLTSVDDPAYSSARTRAWLDAYLRPELPQIASSGVLLSDPALFSALTTTSSSVPCPGEGCPLDASGGHLPPGPPALPYVRCHPGHHDHMHVTIGSP
;
A
#
# COMPACT_ATOMS: atom_id res chain seq x y z
N MET A 1 -35.93 -25.56 55.12
CA MET A 1 -36.62 -25.85 53.85
C MET A 1 -35.82 -25.21 52.73
N GLN A 2 -35.14 -26.04 51.94
CA GLN A 2 -34.17 -25.62 50.91
C GLN A 2 -34.85 -24.81 49.81
N LYS A 3 -34.31 -23.61 49.54
CA LYS A 3 -34.54 -22.88 48.31
C LYS A 3 -33.48 -23.33 47.29
N SER A 4 -33.94 -24.10 46.31
CA SER A 4 -33.47 -24.12 44.92
C SER A 4 -31.97 -23.88 44.67
N ASN A 5 -31.20 -24.98 44.66
CA ASN A 5 -29.94 -25.07 43.94
C ASN A 5 -30.22 -25.12 42.44
N LEU A 6 -29.99 -24.01 41.74
CA LEU A 6 -29.71 -23.99 40.31
C LEU A 6 -28.27 -23.53 40.13
N VAL A 7 -27.35 -24.40 40.55
CA VAL A 7 -25.98 -24.38 40.04
C VAL A 7 -26.07 -25.07 38.69
N ALA A 8 -26.10 -24.28 37.61
CA ALA A 8 -25.87 -24.79 36.26
C ALA A 8 -24.44 -25.34 36.24
N LEU A 9 -24.33 -26.62 36.53
CA LEU A 9 -23.16 -27.45 36.34
C LEU A 9 -22.93 -27.57 34.82
N MET A 10 -22.18 -26.64 34.22
CA MET A 10 -21.60 -26.86 32.89
C MET A 10 -20.45 -27.87 33.03
N VAL A 11 -20.81 -29.14 33.10
CA VAL A 11 -19.88 -30.23 32.77
C VAL A 11 -19.62 -30.15 31.28
N LEU A 12 -18.34 -29.94 30.95
CA LEU A 12 -17.67 -30.32 29.71
C LEU A 12 -18.43 -31.38 28.89
N CYS A 13 -19.13 -30.90 27.86
CA CYS A 13 -19.43 -31.64 26.63
C CYS A 13 -18.79 -30.79 25.53
N GLY A 14 -17.70 -31.22 24.90
CA GLY A 14 -17.85 -32.06 23.71
C GLY A 14 -18.59 -31.29 22.64
N ALA A 15 -17.86 -30.51 21.83
CA ALA A 15 -18.38 -29.67 20.74
C ALA A 15 -19.45 -28.64 21.16
N CYS A 16 -19.03 -27.44 21.53
CA CYS A 16 -19.91 -26.28 21.40
C CYS A 16 -20.30 -26.18 19.92
N ALA A 17 -21.60 -26.15 19.63
CA ALA A 17 -22.10 -25.86 18.29
C ALA A 17 -21.47 -24.55 17.80
N TRP A 18 -21.01 -24.56 16.55
CA TRP A 18 -20.12 -23.58 15.95
C TRP A 18 -20.80 -22.20 15.85
N GLY A 19 -20.70 -21.40 16.90
CA GLY A 19 -20.75 -19.94 16.83
C GLY A 19 -19.31 -19.45 16.90
N GLN A 20 -18.84 -18.72 15.88
CA GLN A 20 -17.44 -18.25 15.81
C GLN A 20 -17.20 -17.20 16.90
N GLU A 21 -16.77 -17.65 18.07
CA GLU A 21 -16.18 -16.77 19.07
C GLU A 21 -14.85 -16.20 18.54
N VAL A 22 -14.54 -14.96 18.89
CA VAL A 22 -13.31 -14.27 18.47
C VAL A 22 -12.68 -13.52 19.64
N GLY A 23 -11.37 -13.39 19.64
CA GLY A 23 -10.66 -12.46 20.50
C GLY A 23 -10.86 -11.04 20.00
N LEU A 24 -11.25 -10.13 20.90
CA LEU A 24 -11.40 -8.71 20.66
C LEU A 24 -10.46 -7.93 21.58
N ARG A 25 -9.85 -6.85 21.08
CA ARG A 25 -9.09 -5.89 21.88
C ARG A 25 -9.88 -4.60 22.00
N VAL A 26 -9.96 -4.06 23.22
CA VAL A 26 -10.56 -2.76 23.47
C VAL A 26 -9.62 -1.64 23.04
N LEU A 27 -10.08 -0.77 22.15
CA LEU A 27 -9.30 0.35 21.61
C LEU A 27 -9.29 1.54 22.56
N GLN A 28 -10.43 1.82 23.19
CA GLN A 28 -10.62 2.97 24.07
C GLN A 28 -11.37 2.55 25.34
N GLY A 29 -10.90 3.02 26.49
CA GLY A 29 -11.43 2.68 27.80
C GLY A 29 -11.72 3.90 28.67
N PRO A 30 -12.59 3.78 29.68
CA PRO A 30 -13.35 2.57 30.03
C PRO A 30 -14.52 2.32 29.07
N LEU A 31 -14.52 1.16 28.39
CA LEU A 31 -15.55 0.72 27.44
C LEU A 31 -16.73 0.12 28.21
N PRO A 32 -17.93 0.73 28.20
CA PRO A 32 -19.05 0.20 28.96
C PRO A 32 -19.55 -1.13 28.39
N VAL A 33 -19.68 -2.12 29.26
CA VAL A 33 -20.34 -3.39 28.97
C VAL A 33 -21.81 -3.27 29.36
N ARG A 34 -22.73 -3.52 28.43
CA ARG A 34 -24.16 -3.26 28.57
C ARG A 34 -24.99 -4.54 28.60
N THR A 35 -26.22 -4.44 29.09
CA THR A 35 -27.18 -5.57 29.06
C THR A 35 -27.82 -5.83 27.70
N GLY A 36 -27.62 -4.95 26.70
CA GLY A 36 -28.14 -5.08 25.34
C GLY A 36 -27.41 -4.20 24.32
N PRO A 37 -27.72 -4.36 23.01
CA PRO A 37 -26.93 -3.83 21.89
C PRO A 37 -27.28 -2.38 21.49
N ASP A 38 -27.38 -1.47 22.47
CA ASP A 38 -27.43 -0.01 22.22
C ASP A 38 -27.13 0.80 23.50
N SER A 39 -27.08 2.12 23.39
CA SER A 39 -26.78 3.03 24.50
C SER A 39 -27.90 3.17 25.54
N ALA A 40 -29.12 2.70 25.26
CA ALA A 40 -30.26 2.75 26.18
C ALA A 40 -30.25 1.62 27.22
N TYR A 41 -29.48 0.54 26.98
CA TYR A 41 -29.31 -0.55 27.94
C TYR A 41 -28.39 -0.19 29.11
N GLY A 42 -28.70 -0.75 30.28
CA GLY A 42 -27.95 -0.54 31.52
C GLY A 42 -26.52 -1.10 31.46
N VAL A 43 -25.62 -0.50 32.25
CA VAL A 43 -24.19 -0.85 32.29
C VAL A 43 -23.93 -1.93 33.35
N LEU A 44 -23.34 -3.05 32.93
CA LEU A 44 -22.89 -4.18 33.76
C LEU A 44 -21.49 -3.97 34.36
N GLY A 45 -20.68 -3.14 33.72
CA GLY A 45 -19.29 -2.86 34.08
C GLY A 45 -18.56 -2.16 32.94
N ALA A 46 -17.24 -2.17 32.97
CA ALA A 46 -16.41 -1.64 31.90
C ALA A 46 -15.15 -2.46 31.68
N ILE A 47 -14.58 -2.36 30.48
CA ILE A 47 -13.30 -2.95 30.08
C ILE A 47 -12.36 -1.80 29.69
N GLU A 48 -11.13 -1.81 30.20
CA GLU A 48 -10.14 -0.77 29.94
C GLU A 48 -9.47 -0.92 28.57
N ALA A 49 -8.89 0.17 28.06
CA ALA A 49 -8.15 0.18 26.80
C ALA A 49 -7.00 -0.86 26.84
N GLY A 50 -6.80 -1.55 25.72
CA GLY A 50 -5.81 -2.60 25.54
C GLY A 50 -6.20 -3.97 26.11
N GLN A 51 -7.23 -4.06 26.96
CA GLN A 51 -7.71 -5.34 27.48
C GLN A 51 -8.41 -6.16 26.40
N LEU A 52 -8.36 -7.48 26.56
CA LEU A 52 -8.90 -8.44 25.63
C LEU A 52 -10.24 -8.98 26.14
N CYS A 53 -11.14 -9.36 25.24
CA CYS A 53 -12.38 -10.07 25.56
C CYS A 53 -12.74 -11.06 24.45
N VAL A 54 -13.74 -11.91 24.70
CA VAL A 54 -14.23 -12.86 23.69
C VAL A 54 -15.56 -12.36 23.16
N GLY A 55 -15.60 -12.00 21.88
CA GLY A 55 -16.81 -11.76 21.12
C GLY A 55 -17.47 -13.07 20.74
N THR A 56 -18.80 -13.09 20.73
CA THR A 56 -19.62 -14.28 20.47
C THR A 56 -20.63 -14.06 19.34
N GLU A 57 -21.02 -12.80 19.12
CA GLU A 57 -22.06 -12.40 18.17
C GLU A 57 -21.98 -10.88 17.93
N GLN A 58 -22.42 -10.41 16.76
CA GLN A 58 -22.66 -8.99 16.51
C GLN A 58 -24.14 -8.69 16.27
N GLN A 59 -24.60 -7.55 16.76
CA GLN A 59 -25.94 -7.04 16.51
C GLN A 59 -25.96 -5.51 16.57
N ALA A 60 -26.52 -4.86 15.56
CA ALA A 60 -26.77 -3.41 15.54
C ALA A 60 -25.54 -2.54 15.87
N GLY A 61 -24.34 -2.93 15.41
CA GLY A 61 -23.10 -2.20 15.68
C GLY A 61 -22.47 -2.50 17.06
N TYR A 62 -22.95 -3.51 17.78
CA TYR A 62 -22.42 -3.95 19.05
C TYR A 62 -21.92 -5.40 18.97
N TRP A 63 -20.88 -5.70 19.76
CA TRP A 63 -20.43 -7.06 20.02
C TRP A 63 -21.03 -7.59 21.31
N LYS A 64 -21.61 -8.78 21.24
CA LYS A 64 -21.91 -9.59 22.42
C LYS A 64 -20.63 -10.28 22.87
N ILE A 65 -20.24 -10.06 24.11
CA ILE A 65 -19.01 -10.57 24.69
C ILE A 65 -19.28 -11.40 25.93
N TRP A 66 -18.32 -12.25 26.28
CA TRP A 66 -18.25 -12.82 27.62
C TRP A 66 -17.71 -11.79 28.62
N PHE A 67 -18.42 -11.57 29.72
CA PHE A 67 -18.05 -10.65 30.79
C PHE A 67 -18.54 -11.18 32.15
N ASN A 68 -17.64 -11.33 33.12
CA ASN A 68 -17.95 -11.78 34.49
C ASN A 68 -18.82 -13.05 34.57
N ARG A 69 -18.45 -14.10 33.81
CA ARG A 69 -19.20 -15.37 33.74
C ARG A 69 -20.63 -15.27 33.18
N ALA A 70 -20.98 -14.13 32.58
CA ALA A 70 -22.21 -13.89 31.86
C ALA A 70 -21.90 -13.29 30.47
N GLN A 71 -22.94 -12.89 29.73
CA GLN A 71 -22.80 -12.15 28.48
C GLN A 71 -23.15 -10.68 28.68
N GLY A 72 -22.48 -9.79 27.94
CA GLY A 72 -22.76 -8.37 27.86
C GLY A 72 -22.47 -7.84 26.46
N TRP A 73 -22.74 -6.56 26.23
CA TRP A 73 -22.60 -5.93 24.91
C TRP A 73 -21.65 -4.74 24.96
N VAL A 74 -20.76 -4.63 23.98
CA VAL A 74 -19.83 -3.50 23.83
C VAL A 74 -19.95 -2.88 22.44
N HIS A 75 -19.66 -1.59 22.32
CA HIS A 75 -19.77 -0.89 21.04
C HIS A 75 -18.71 -1.39 20.05
N GLY A 76 -19.11 -1.68 18.81
CA GLY A 76 -18.27 -2.24 17.76
C GLY A 76 -17.06 -1.39 17.44
N ASP A 77 -17.25 -0.08 17.27
CA ASP A 77 -16.17 0.86 16.91
C ASP A 77 -15.10 1.04 18.01
N LEU A 78 -15.34 0.52 19.21
CA LEU A 78 -14.41 0.65 20.35
C LEU A 78 -13.64 -0.65 20.61
N VAL A 79 -13.78 -1.64 19.73
CA VAL A 79 -13.04 -2.89 19.76
C VAL A 79 -12.50 -3.24 18.37
N GLU A 80 -11.34 -3.88 18.33
CA GLU A 80 -10.79 -4.48 17.11
C GLU A 80 -10.69 -6.00 17.27
N LEU A 81 -10.62 -6.71 16.15
CA LEU A 81 -10.40 -8.16 16.15
C LEU A 81 -8.94 -8.46 16.54
N ALA A 82 -8.74 -9.07 17.71
CA ALA A 82 -7.41 -9.41 18.23
C ALA A 82 -6.93 -10.79 17.77
N SER A 83 -7.84 -11.74 17.61
CA SER A 83 -7.53 -13.10 17.17
C SER A 83 -8.81 -13.84 16.76
N THR A 84 -8.71 -14.74 15.80
CA THR A 84 -9.76 -15.71 15.47
C THR A 84 -9.29 -17.14 15.71
N ASP A 85 -8.17 -17.26 16.43
CA ASP A 85 -7.47 -18.51 16.62
C ASP A 85 -8.10 -19.28 17.77
N TYR A 86 -8.04 -20.59 17.69
CA TYR A 86 -8.46 -21.51 18.73
C TYR A 86 -7.35 -22.50 18.99
N ASP A 87 -7.05 -22.75 20.25
CA ASP A 87 -6.12 -23.81 20.57
C ASP A 87 -6.84 -25.09 20.96
N LEU A 88 -6.44 -26.19 20.32
CA LEU A 88 -6.77 -27.53 20.77
C LEU A 88 -5.68 -28.04 21.72
N VAL A 89 -6.07 -28.47 22.91
CA VAL A 89 -5.15 -29.04 23.89
C VAL A 89 -4.79 -30.48 23.51
N SER A 90 -3.52 -30.78 23.22
CA SER A 90 -3.05 -32.16 22.97
C SER A 90 -2.82 -32.94 24.27
N VAL A 91 -2.30 -32.26 25.28
CA VAL A 91 -1.92 -32.85 26.57
C VAL A 91 -2.53 -32.03 27.69
N GLY A 92 -3.16 -32.70 28.65
CA GLY A 92 -3.89 -32.02 29.70
C GLY A 92 -2.98 -31.10 30.51
N THR A 93 -3.43 -29.85 30.73
CA THR A 93 -2.57 -28.77 31.22
C THR A 93 -3.24 -27.96 32.33
N ASN A 94 -2.44 -27.38 33.22
CA ASN A 94 -2.95 -26.48 34.23
C ASN A 94 -3.27 -25.13 33.60
N VAL A 95 -4.40 -24.56 34.02
CA VAL A 95 -4.86 -23.23 33.64
C VAL A 95 -4.65 -22.29 34.83
N ARG A 96 -4.07 -21.11 34.60
CA ARG A 96 -3.49 -20.25 35.65
C ARG A 96 -3.91 -18.80 35.50
N THR A 97 -3.79 -18.01 36.57
CA THR A 97 -4.10 -16.57 36.56
C THR A 97 -3.07 -15.71 35.82
N GLY A 98 -1.92 -16.25 35.43
CA GLY A 98 -0.88 -15.53 34.70
C GLY A 98 0.10 -16.45 33.96
N PRO A 99 0.95 -15.88 33.09
CA PRO A 99 1.84 -16.61 32.20
C PRO A 99 3.09 -17.12 32.96
N GLY A 100 2.94 -18.23 33.68
CA GLY A 100 4.05 -18.85 34.40
C GLY A 100 3.59 -19.93 35.38
N THR A 101 4.49 -20.84 35.74
CA THR A 101 4.19 -21.92 36.71
C THR A 101 4.07 -21.42 38.15
N SER A 102 4.55 -20.21 38.45
CA SER A 102 4.43 -19.52 39.74
C SER A 102 3.04 -18.92 39.96
N TYR A 103 2.24 -18.70 38.92
CA TYR A 103 0.90 -18.14 39.06
C TYR A 103 -0.10 -19.19 39.58
N PRO A 104 -1.05 -18.79 40.46
CA PRO A 104 -2.09 -19.67 40.97
C PRO A 104 -2.81 -20.48 39.89
N LYS A 105 -2.99 -21.78 40.16
CA LYS A 105 -3.81 -22.67 39.34
C LYS A 105 -5.28 -22.39 39.63
N VAL A 106 -6.07 -22.18 38.58
CA VAL A 106 -7.52 -21.96 38.65
C VAL A 106 -8.32 -23.08 38.01
N GLY A 107 -7.69 -23.90 37.17
CA GLY A 107 -8.38 -24.99 36.48
C GLY A 107 -7.44 -26.01 35.87
N TYR A 108 -8.04 -27.01 35.22
CA TYR A 108 -7.32 -28.04 34.48
C TYR A 108 -8.01 -28.32 33.15
N ALA A 109 -7.26 -28.10 32.08
CA ALA A 109 -7.62 -28.36 30.70
C ALA A 109 -7.40 -29.84 30.38
N LYS A 110 -8.43 -30.54 29.90
CA LYS A 110 -8.28 -31.94 29.45
C LYS A 110 -7.78 -31.99 27.99
N PRO A 111 -7.04 -33.03 27.57
CA PRO A 111 -6.80 -33.28 26.16
C PRO A 111 -8.11 -33.22 25.36
N GLY A 112 -8.08 -32.57 24.19
CA GLY A 112 -9.25 -32.35 23.33
C GLY A 112 -10.10 -31.14 23.70
N SER A 113 -9.77 -30.39 24.76
CA SER A 113 -10.43 -29.11 25.05
C SER A 113 -10.00 -28.05 24.03
N SER A 114 -10.90 -27.15 23.63
CA SER A 114 -10.61 -26.06 22.70
C SER A 114 -11.09 -24.72 23.23
N TRP A 115 -10.32 -23.65 23.01
CA TRP A 115 -10.69 -22.28 23.39
C TRP A 115 -10.22 -21.26 22.37
N SER A 116 -10.99 -20.19 22.22
CA SER A 116 -10.58 -18.96 21.55
C SER A 116 -9.33 -18.40 22.22
N LEU A 117 -8.27 -18.23 21.43
CA LEU A 117 -7.06 -17.55 21.81
C LEU A 117 -7.36 -16.06 21.81
N ILE A 118 -7.07 -15.38 22.92
CA ILE A 118 -7.26 -13.93 23.02
C ILE A 118 -5.94 -13.19 23.11
N GLY A 119 -4.84 -13.87 23.39
CA GLY A 119 -3.51 -13.27 23.39
C GLY A 119 -2.41 -14.27 23.73
N ALA A 120 -1.16 -13.81 23.75
CA ALA A 120 0.00 -14.60 24.15
C ALA A 120 0.97 -13.75 24.98
N SER A 121 1.79 -14.42 25.80
CA SER A 121 2.85 -13.76 26.55
C SER A 121 3.93 -13.26 25.59
N SER A 122 4.75 -12.29 26.00
CA SER A 122 5.83 -11.76 25.15
C SER A 122 6.81 -12.81 24.64
N SER A 123 6.94 -13.96 25.32
CA SER A 123 7.78 -15.08 24.89
C SER A 123 7.07 -16.11 24.01
N GLY A 124 5.76 -15.95 23.77
CA GLY A 124 4.91 -16.93 23.06
C GLY A 124 4.65 -18.25 23.81
N ASN A 125 5.31 -18.47 24.95
CA ASN A 125 5.24 -19.77 25.67
C ASN A 125 3.96 -19.99 26.48
N TRP A 126 3.20 -18.92 26.69
CA TRP A 126 1.90 -18.94 27.37
C TRP A 126 0.86 -18.27 26.49
N HIS A 127 -0.26 -18.96 26.35
CA HIS A 127 -1.41 -18.51 25.60
C HIS A 127 -2.50 -18.09 26.58
N GLN A 128 -3.16 -16.97 26.28
CA GLN A 128 -4.25 -16.42 27.04
C GLN A 128 -5.56 -16.83 26.38
N ILE A 129 -6.46 -17.41 27.17
CA ILE A 129 -7.74 -17.95 26.74
C ILE A 129 -8.85 -17.46 27.67
N PHE A 130 -10.09 -17.79 27.31
CA PHE A 130 -11.23 -17.63 28.18
C PHE A 130 -11.72 -18.99 28.69
N TYR A 131 -11.69 -19.18 30.01
CA TYR A 131 -12.06 -20.43 30.69
C TYR A 131 -13.11 -20.13 31.76
N GLU A 132 -14.26 -20.80 31.70
CA GLU A 132 -15.35 -20.66 32.68
C GLU A 132 -15.72 -19.21 33.02
N GLY A 133 -15.74 -18.33 32.01
CA GLY A 133 -16.12 -16.93 32.25
C GLY A 133 -14.98 -16.00 32.69
N THR A 134 -13.72 -16.43 32.63
CA THR A 134 -12.56 -15.64 33.09
C THR A 134 -11.36 -15.77 32.16
N GLN A 135 -10.58 -14.70 32.02
CA GLN A 135 -9.31 -14.72 31.29
C GLN A 135 -8.23 -15.44 32.09
N VAL A 136 -7.54 -16.37 31.45
CA VAL A 136 -6.57 -17.24 32.09
C VAL A 136 -5.46 -17.62 31.11
N TRP A 137 -4.41 -18.25 31.62
CA TRP A 137 -3.22 -18.61 30.87
C TRP A 137 -2.96 -20.10 30.94
N TYR A 138 -2.49 -20.67 29.84
CA TYR A 138 -2.01 -22.05 29.80
C TYR A 138 -0.73 -22.15 28.97
N SER A 139 0.05 -23.22 29.18
CA SER A 139 1.33 -23.40 28.48
C SER A 139 1.10 -23.81 27.03
N ALA A 140 1.61 -23.01 26.09
CA ALA A 140 1.47 -23.23 24.65
C ALA A 140 2.18 -24.50 24.17
N VAL A 141 3.13 -25.04 24.96
CA VAL A 141 3.81 -26.32 24.68
C VAL A 141 2.83 -27.49 24.68
N ASN A 142 1.70 -27.36 25.38
CA ASN A 142 0.69 -28.43 25.52
C ASN A 142 -0.42 -28.36 24.44
N ARG A 143 -0.22 -27.56 23.38
CA ARG A 143 -1.15 -27.46 22.24
C ARG A 143 -0.93 -28.59 21.23
N ALA A 144 -1.99 -29.02 20.57
CA ALA A 144 -1.95 -29.92 19.42
C ALA A 144 -1.76 -29.11 18.13
N THR A 145 -2.63 -28.13 17.95
CA THR A 145 -2.76 -27.29 16.74
C THR A 145 -3.48 -26.02 17.16
N THR A 146 -3.06 -24.89 16.59
CA THR A 146 -3.84 -23.66 16.62
C THR A 146 -4.70 -23.68 15.34
N GLN A 147 -6.02 -23.71 15.51
CA GLN A 147 -6.99 -23.67 14.43
C GLN A 147 -7.43 -22.23 14.24
N HIS A 148 -7.16 -21.67 13.07
CA HIS A 148 -7.62 -20.35 12.67
C HIS A 148 -9.04 -20.48 12.10
N TYR A 149 -10.05 -20.12 12.89
CA TYR A 149 -11.42 -20.01 12.41
C TYR A 149 -11.65 -18.62 11.82
N GLY A 150 -12.69 -18.45 11.02
CA GLY A 150 -13.00 -17.13 10.47
C GLY A 150 -13.52 -16.14 11.48
N ALA A 151 -13.25 -14.87 11.18
CA ALA A 151 -14.05 -13.79 11.72
C ALA A 151 -15.51 -13.97 11.24
N PRO A 152 -16.51 -13.81 12.11
CA PRO A 152 -17.89 -13.76 11.67
C PRO A 152 -18.10 -12.59 10.72
N ALA A 153 -19.02 -12.76 9.76
CA ALA A 153 -19.41 -11.69 8.84
C ALA A 153 -19.77 -10.41 9.62
N GLY A 154 -19.01 -9.33 9.39
CA GLY A 154 -19.20 -8.03 10.05
C GLY A 154 -18.11 -7.63 11.06
N ALA A 155 -17.05 -8.42 11.27
CA ALA A 155 -15.90 -7.98 12.09
C ALA A 155 -15.35 -6.61 11.63
N PRO A 156 -14.90 -5.74 12.55
CA PRO A 156 -14.50 -4.38 12.23
C PRO A 156 -13.36 -4.39 11.20
N SER A 157 -13.66 -3.85 10.03
CA SER A 157 -12.80 -3.74 8.86
C SER A 157 -12.19 -2.34 8.86
N VAL A 158 -10.86 -2.26 8.96
CA VAL A 158 -10.14 -1.02 8.70
C VAL A 158 -10.02 -0.94 7.19
N VAL A 159 -10.72 0.00 6.56
CA VAL A 159 -10.64 0.22 5.11
C VAL A 159 -9.18 0.52 4.77
N ALA A 160 -8.50 -0.38 4.07
CA ALA A 160 -7.15 -0.13 3.64
C ALA A 160 -6.96 -0.75 2.25
N ASP A 161 -6.95 0.12 1.23
CA ASP A 161 -6.43 -0.18 -0.10
C ASP A 161 -4.90 -0.21 0.01
N GLU A 162 -4.31 -1.35 0.38
CA GLU A 162 -2.86 -1.52 0.51
C GLU A 162 -2.35 -2.51 -0.53
N ALA A 163 -1.37 -2.10 -1.34
CA ALA A 163 -0.72 -3.05 -2.22
C ALA A 163 0.20 -3.97 -1.43
N VAL A 164 0.09 -5.27 -1.72
CA VAL A 164 0.89 -6.31 -1.06
C VAL A 164 1.59 -7.20 -2.08
N GLU A 165 2.80 -7.63 -1.76
CA GLU A 165 3.61 -8.55 -2.56
C GLU A 165 3.80 -9.87 -1.82
N VAL A 166 3.61 -11.00 -2.50
CA VAL A 166 3.84 -12.34 -1.95
C VAL A 166 5.34 -12.58 -1.85
N VAL A 167 5.83 -12.93 -0.64
CA VAL A 167 7.27 -13.13 -0.36
C VAL A 167 7.66 -14.58 -0.13
N VAL A 168 6.70 -15.48 -0.06
CA VAL A 168 6.91 -16.93 0.02
C VAL A 168 6.82 -17.56 -1.36
N ALA A 169 7.47 -18.72 -1.54
CA ALA A 169 7.46 -19.42 -2.83
C ALA A 169 6.03 -19.67 -3.35
N GLN A 170 5.12 -20.07 -2.47
CA GLN A 170 3.71 -20.25 -2.77
C GLN A 170 2.87 -19.94 -1.52
N ALA A 171 1.85 -19.11 -1.68
CA ALA A 171 0.84 -18.80 -0.66
C ALA A 171 -0.52 -19.35 -1.09
N THR A 172 -1.34 -19.76 -0.13
CA THR A 172 -2.69 -20.30 -0.38
C THR A 172 -3.75 -19.23 -0.17
N ILE A 173 -4.59 -19.00 -1.18
CA ILE A 173 -5.72 -18.09 -1.10
C ILE A 173 -6.96 -18.85 -0.64
N ARG A 174 -7.68 -18.32 0.34
CA ARG A 174 -8.81 -19.00 0.98
C ARG A 174 -10.10 -18.19 0.91
N SER A 175 -11.24 -18.87 1.06
CA SER A 175 -12.56 -18.23 1.05
C SER A 175 -12.88 -17.39 2.29
N GLY A 176 -12.02 -17.42 3.30
CA GLY A 176 -12.15 -16.62 4.52
C GLY A 176 -10.81 -16.49 5.27
N ALA A 177 -10.78 -15.59 6.26
CA ALA A 177 -9.62 -15.29 7.10
C ALA A 177 -9.30 -16.43 8.09
N GLY A 178 -8.65 -17.50 7.61
CA GLY A 178 -8.26 -18.63 8.44
C GLY A 178 -7.90 -19.89 7.65
N GLU A 179 -7.05 -20.74 8.22
CA GLU A 179 -6.64 -22.02 7.61
C GLU A 179 -7.79 -23.05 7.48
N GLY A 180 -8.88 -22.87 8.23
CA GLY A 180 -10.07 -23.71 8.15
C GLY A 180 -10.97 -23.46 6.95
N PHE A 181 -10.74 -22.38 6.17
CA PHE A 181 -11.53 -22.06 4.98
C PHE A 181 -11.04 -22.77 3.73
N ASP A 182 -11.98 -23.03 2.83
CA ASP A 182 -11.72 -23.69 1.56
C ASP A 182 -10.66 -22.94 0.75
N PRO A 183 -9.64 -23.65 0.21
CA PRO A 183 -8.68 -23.05 -0.70
C PRO A 183 -9.36 -22.69 -2.02
N LEU A 184 -9.19 -21.44 -2.45
CA LEU A 184 -9.65 -20.91 -3.73
C LEU A 184 -8.59 -21.03 -4.82
N GLY A 185 -7.32 -21.06 -4.43
CA GLY A 185 -6.17 -21.14 -5.34
C GLY A 185 -4.88 -20.81 -4.63
N THR A 186 -3.83 -20.57 -5.42
CA THR A 186 -2.49 -20.24 -4.90
C THR A 186 -1.91 -19.06 -5.66
N CYS A 187 -1.12 -18.25 -4.97
CA CYS A 187 -0.24 -17.25 -5.56
C CYS A 187 1.23 -17.59 -5.29
N GLN A 188 2.12 -16.99 -6.06
CA GLN A 188 3.56 -17.26 -6.10
C GLN A 188 4.35 -16.00 -5.72
N ALA A 189 5.61 -16.17 -5.30
CA ALA A 189 6.51 -15.07 -4.97
C ALA A 189 6.54 -13.97 -6.05
N GLY A 190 6.51 -12.70 -5.63
CA GLY A 190 6.53 -11.52 -6.49
C GLY A 190 5.17 -11.14 -7.10
N GLN A 191 4.14 -11.98 -6.96
CA GLN A 191 2.78 -11.58 -7.35
C GLN A 191 2.23 -10.54 -6.39
N ARG A 192 1.54 -9.56 -6.95
CA ARG A 192 1.02 -8.41 -6.21
C ARG A 192 -0.50 -8.32 -6.31
N TYR A 193 -1.10 -7.92 -5.20
CA TYR A 193 -2.54 -7.81 -5.03
C TYR A 193 -2.87 -6.55 -4.24
N LEU A 194 -4.08 -6.03 -4.43
CA LEU A 194 -4.59 -4.99 -3.55
C LEU A 194 -5.34 -5.66 -2.40
N SER A 195 -4.83 -5.45 -1.18
CA SER A 195 -5.54 -5.72 0.06
C SER A 195 -6.65 -4.70 0.22
N THR A 196 -7.85 -5.13 0.59
CA THR A 196 -9.01 -4.26 0.85
C THR A 196 -9.45 -4.28 2.30
N GLU A 197 -9.04 -5.31 3.05
CA GLU A 197 -9.43 -5.55 4.44
C GLU A 197 -8.39 -6.43 5.14
N THR A 198 -8.23 -6.27 6.46
CA THR A 198 -7.43 -7.14 7.32
C THR A 198 -8.29 -7.75 8.42
N ALA A 199 -8.11 -9.03 8.71
CA ALA A 199 -8.81 -9.72 9.80
C ALA A 199 -8.01 -10.92 10.29
N GLY A 200 -7.77 -11.02 11.60
CA GLY A 200 -7.22 -12.22 12.23
C GLY A 200 -5.86 -12.67 11.70
N GLY A 201 -5.00 -11.75 11.27
CA GLY A 201 -3.72 -12.07 10.63
C GLY A 201 -3.82 -12.49 9.16
N TRP A 202 -4.96 -12.21 8.52
CA TRP A 202 -5.18 -12.41 7.08
C TRP A 202 -5.52 -11.09 6.40
N ARG A 203 -5.20 -11.01 5.11
CA ARG A 203 -5.55 -9.90 4.22
C ARG A 203 -6.53 -10.36 3.16
N LYS A 204 -7.62 -9.63 3.00
CA LYS A 204 -8.57 -9.84 1.91
C LYS A 204 -8.05 -9.16 0.65
N ILE A 205 -7.98 -9.89 -0.44
CA ILE A 205 -7.47 -9.43 -1.73
C ILE A 205 -8.47 -9.74 -2.85
N TRP A 206 -8.41 -9.01 -3.94
CA TRP A 206 -9.03 -9.45 -5.20
C TRP A 206 -8.25 -10.65 -5.76
N PHE A 207 -8.95 -11.76 -5.99
CA PHE A 207 -8.36 -13.00 -6.49
C PHE A 207 -9.32 -13.71 -7.46
N GLY A 208 -8.95 -13.72 -8.75
CA GLY A 208 -9.81 -14.27 -9.78
C GLY A 208 -11.09 -13.44 -9.97
N PRO A 209 -12.26 -14.04 -10.24
CA PRO A 209 -13.49 -13.26 -10.45
C PRO A 209 -14.08 -12.65 -9.17
N GLY A 210 -13.50 -12.93 -8.00
CA GLY A 210 -14.00 -12.49 -6.70
C GLY A 210 -12.87 -12.14 -5.74
N GLU A 211 -13.13 -12.32 -4.45
CA GLU A 211 -12.20 -12.00 -3.38
C GLU A 211 -11.71 -13.29 -2.69
N GLY A 212 -10.55 -13.20 -2.05
CA GLY A 212 -9.99 -14.27 -1.23
C GLY A 212 -9.09 -13.72 -0.13
N TRP A 213 -8.64 -14.58 0.77
CA TRP A 213 -7.81 -14.21 1.91
C TRP A 213 -6.43 -14.86 1.82
N VAL A 214 -5.40 -14.06 2.02
CA VAL A 214 -3.98 -14.48 2.09
C VAL A 214 -3.46 -14.24 3.50
N LEU A 215 -2.53 -15.07 3.98
CA LEU A 215 -1.93 -14.91 5.29
C LEU A 215 -1.04 -13.66 5.33
N ASP A 216 -1.24 -12.77 6.30
CA ASP A 216 -0.51 -11.49 6.42
C ASP A 216 1.00 -11.71 6.53
N ALA A 217 1.43 -12.78 7.21
CA ALA A 217 2.84 -13.14 7.36
C ALA A 217 3.52 -13.63 6.06
N GLU A 218 2.76 -13.93 5.00
CA GLU A 218 3.27 -14.43 3.71
C GLU A 218 3.39 -13.33 2.65
N VAL A 219 3.00 -12.10 3.01
CA VAL A 219 3.02 -10.93 2.14
C VAL A 219 3.69 -9.75 2.83
N VAL A 220 4.18 -8.80 2.05
CA VAL A 220 4.69 -7.53 2.54
C VAL A 220 3.95 -6.38 1.88
N VAL A 221 3.66 -5.33 2.65
CA VAL A 221 3.10 -4.09 2.12
C VAL A 221 4.16 -3.42 1.25
N THR A 222 3.79 -3.07 0.03
CA THR A 222 4.67 -2.45 -0.96
C THR A 222 3.96 -1.28 -1.63
N SER A 223 4.72 -0.30 -2.11
CA SER A 223 4.13 0.76 -2.92
C SER A 223 3.82 0.22 -4.31
N ALA A 224 2.63 0.48 -4.84
CA ALA A 224 2.28 0.06 -6.20
C ALA A 224 1.16 0.92 -6.79
N GLU A 225 1.13 0.96 -8.12
CA GLU A 225 -0.07 1.37 -8.87
C GLU A 225 -1.11 0.26 -8.84
N PHE A 226 -2.36 0.64 -8.78
CA PHE A 226 -3.47 -0.27 -8.97
C PHE A 226 -4.60 0.37 -9.78
N ASP A 227 -5.30 -0.47 -10.51
CA ASP A 227 -6.43 -0.10 -11.34
C ASP A 227 -7.75 -0.44 -10.65
N GLU A 228 -8.64 0.53 -10.49
CA GLU A 228 -10.03 0.30 -10.12
C GLU A 228 -10.91 0.22 -11.37
N VAL A 229 -11.68 -0.86 -11.52
CA VAL A 229 -12.55 -1.08 -12.68
C VAL A 229 -13.78 -0.16 -12.62
N VAL A 230 -13.98 0.68 -13.63
CA VAL A 230 -15.07 1.67 -13.65
C VAL A 230 -16.18 1.37 -14.66
N GLY A 231 -17.39 1.82 -14.33
CA GLY A 231 -18.58 1.74 -15.18
C GLY A 231 -19.28 0.39 -15.16
N SER A 232 -18.72 -0.62 -15.83
CA SER A 232 -19.30 -1.96 -15.94
C SER A 232 -18.27 -3.05 -15.67
N SER A 233 -18.67 -4.32 -15.77
CA SER A 233 -17.69 -5.41 -15.73
C SER A 233 -16.66 -5.29 -16.86
N LEU A 234 -15.44 -5.75 -16.59
CA LEU A 234 -14.29 -5.71 -17.49
C LEU A 234 -13.82 -7.12 -17.81
N ASN A 235 -13.41 -7.36 -19.05
CA ASN A 235 -12.86 -8.65 -19.46
C ASN A 235 -11.39 -8.76 -19.05
N VAL A 236 -11.03 -9.91 -18.49
CA VAL A 236 -9.65 -10.32 -18.23
C VAL A 236 -9.20 -11.24 -19.35
N ARG A 237 -8.02 -10.98 -19.92
CA ARG A 237 -7.52 -11.70 -21.09
C ARG A 237 -6.19 -12.41 -20.83
N ALA A 238 -5.95 -13.46 -21.61
CA ALA A 238 -4.70 -14.23 -21.59
C ALA A 238 -3.49 -13.41 -22.10
N GLY A 239 -3.74 -12.36 -22.88
CA GLY A 239 -2.70 -11.49 -23.42
C GLY A 239 -3.21 -10.07 -23.70
N PRO A 240 -2.28 -9.15 -24.04
CA PRO A 240 -2.54 -7.73 -24.25
C PRO A 240 -3.08 -7.45 -25.66
N GLY A 241 -4.39 -7.63 -25.85
CA GLY A 241 -5.02 -7.40 -27.14
C GLY A 241 -6.46 -7.92 -27.22
N LEU A 242 -7.22 -7.42 -28.19
CA LEU A 242 -8.61 -7.87 -28.40
C LEU A 242 -8.68 -9.27 -29.03
N GLU A 243 -7.61 -9.70 -29.68
CA GLU A 243 -7.38 -11.00 -30.29
C GLU A 243 -7.06 -12.10 -29.27
N HIS A 244 -6.62 -11.73 -28.06
CA HIS A 244 -6.34 -12.69 -27.01
C HIS A 244 -7.63 -13.18 -26.34
N GLU A 245 -7.63 -14.45 -25.92
CA GLU A 245 -8.77 -15.10 -25.26
C GLU A 245 -9.23 -14.33 -24.02
N VAL A 246 -10.56 -14.18 -23.88
CA VAL A 246 -11.19 -13.71 -22.65
C VAL A 246 -11.29 -14.89 -21.70
N VAL A 247 -10.53 -14.85 -20.61
CA VAL A 247 -10.48 -15.93 -19.61
C VAL A 247 -11.49 -15.75 -18.49
N ALA A 248 -11.90 -14.50 -18.21
CA ALA A 248 -12.86 -14.16 -17.17
C ALA A 248 -13.41 -12.74 -17.37
N SER A 249 -14.35 -12.35 -16.51
CA SER A 249 -14.75 -10.97 -16.32
C SER A 249 -14.74 -10.61 -14.83
N VAL A 250 -14.37 -9.38 -14.51
CA VAL A 250 -14.31 -8.83 -13.16
C VAL A 250 -15.34 -7.70 -13.00
N PRO A 251 -15.94 -7.53 -11.82
CA PRO A 251 -16.96 -6.50 -11.59
C PRO A 251 -16.36 -5.09 -11.54
N SER A 252 -17.21 -4.07 -11.76
CA SER A 252 -16.85 -2.69 -11.45
C SER A 252 -16.59 -2.53 -9.94
N GLY A 253 -15.62 -1.70 -9.58
CA GLY A 253 -15.09 -1.54 -8.23
C GLY A 253 -14.04 -2.58 -7.84
N SER A 254 -13.77 -3.59 -8.69
CA SER A 254 -12.64 -4.48 -8.44
C SER A 254 -11.32 -3.76 -8.68
N LYS A 255 -10.31 -4.08 -7.85
CA LYS A 255 -9.04 -3.36 -7.82
C LYS A 255 -7.86 -4.32 -8.04
N TRP A 256 -6.93 -3.93 -8.91
CA TRP A 256 -5.87 -4.82 -9.38
C TRP A 256 -4.53 -4.11 -9.41
N VAL A 257 -3.51 -4.64 -8.71
CA VAL A 257 -2.16 -4.07 -8.77
C VAL A 257 -1.57 -4.26 -10.17
N THR A 258 -1.12 -3.16 -10.76
CA THR A 258 -0.57 -3.12 -12.10
C THR A 258 0.92 -3.46 -12.07
N SER A 259 1.27 -4.52 -12.79
CA SER A 259 2.62 -5.08 -12.79
C SER A 259 3.44 -4.72 -14.03
N ALA A 260 2.78 -4.46 -15.15
CA ALA A 260 3.39 -3.99 -16.38
C ALA A 260 2.34 -3.33 -17.29
N TYR A 261 2.82 -2.63 -18.31
CA TYR A 261 2.00 -1.97 -19.32
C TYR A 261 2.38 -2.50 -20.71
N GLN A 262 1.40 -2.71 -21.58
CA GLN A 262 1.62 -2.90 -23.01
C GLN A 262 0.53 -2.20 -23.81
N SER A 263 0.87 -1.06 -24.40
CA SER A 263 -0.07 -0.18 -25.10
C SER A 263 -1.29 0.14 -24.22
N ALA A 264 -2.50 -0.20 -24.64
CA ALA A 264 -3.74 0.03 -23.89
C ALA A 264 -4.11 -1.12 -22.92
N TRP A 265 -3.13 -1.93 -22.50
CA TRP A 265 -3.34 -3.09 -21.63
C TRP A 265 -2.46 -3.05 -20.40
N HIS A 266 -3.05 -3.32 -19.25
CA HIS A 266 -2.38 -3.36 -17.96
C HIS A 266 -2.29 -4.82 -17.50
N GLN A 267 -1.09 -5.25 -17.08
CA GLN A 267 -0.81 -6.60 -16.64
C GLN A 267 -1.08 -6.74 -15.14
N VAL A 268 -1.85 -7.76 -14.76
CA VAL A 268 -2.30 -8.00 -13.37
C VAL A 268 -2.11 -9.47 -12.98
N SER A 269 -2.03 -9.74 -11.68
CA SER A 269 -2.08 -11.10 -11.13
C SER A 269 -3.54 -11.53 -10.92
N PHE A 270 -4.04 -12.44 -11.74
CA PHE A 270 -5.43 -12.92 -11.70
C PHE A 270 -5.47 -14.43 -11.49
N ALA A 271 -6.10 -14.87 -10.39
CA ALA A 271 -6.22 -16.28 -10.01
C ALA A 271 -4.87 -17.03 -9.98
N GLY A 272 -3.80 -16.34 -9.58
CA GLY A 272 -2.44 -16.90 -9.50
C GLY A 272 -1.67 -16.89 -10.81
N GLU A 273 -2.23 -16.32 -11.89
CA GLU A 273 -1.55 -16.22 -13.18
C GLU A 273 -1.46 -14.78 -13.68
N THR A 274 -0.49 -14.52 -14.56
CA THR A 274 -0.36 -13.23 -15.26
C THR A 274 -1.47 -13.09 -16.30
N ARG A 275 -2.23 -12.00 -16.24
CA ARG A 275 -3.34 -11.68 -17.15
C ARG A 275 -3.37 -10.18 -17.48
N TRP A 276 -4.26 -9.79 -18.39
CA TRP A 276 -4.34 -8.43 -18.91
C TRP A 276 -5.75 -7.87 -18.85
N ILE A 277 -5.87 -6.59 -18.48
CA ILE A 277 -7.11 -5.81 -18.48
C ILE A 277 -6.94 -4.54 -19.34
N SER A 278 -8.04 -4.05 -19.92
CA SER A 278 -8.01 -2.88 -20.81
C SER A 278 -7.92 -1.59 -20.00
N SER A 279 -6.99 -0.71 -20.35
CA SER A 279 -6.80 0.61 -19.71
C SER A 279 -8.00 1.54 -19.89
N SER A 280 -8.84 1.30 -20.90
CA SER A 280 -10.00 2.14 -21.23
C SER A 280 -11.15 2.08 -20.22
N ARG A 281 -11.09 1.20 -19.21
CA ARG A 281 -12.16 0.92 -18.25
C ARG A 281 -11.65 0.84 -16.81
N VAL A 282 -10.52 1.48 -16.55
CA VAL A 282 -9.94 1.54 -15.23
C VAL A 282 -9.54 2.96 -14.88
N ASP A 283 -9.71 3.32 -13.62
CA ASP A 283 -9.09 4.50 -13.02
C ASP A 283 -7.86 4.01 -12.26
N THR A 284 -6.69 4.56 -12.60
CA THR A 284 -5.41 4.16 -11.99
C THR A 284 -5.11 5.02 -10.77
N HIS A 285 -4.76 4.36 -9.68
CA HIS A 285 -4.45 4.95 -8.38
C HIS A 285 -3.05 4.50 -7.91
N ASP A 286 -2.46 5.28 -7.01
CA ASP A 286 -1.19 4.97 -6.37
C ASP A 286 -1.43 4.62 -4.90
N PHE A 287 -0.89 3.50 -4.45
CA PHE A 287 -0.71 3.21 -3.02
C PHE A 287 0.76 3.35 -2.64
N VAL A 288 1.01 4.02 -1.50
CA VAL A 288 2.35 4.26 -0.97
C VAL A 288 2.46 3.71 0.44
N ALA A 289 3.39 2.79 0.65
CA ALA A 289 3.58 2.13 1.95
C ALA A 289 4.09 3.12 3.03
N PRO A 290 3.51 3.11 4.26
CA PRO A 290 3.82 4.10 5.31
C PRO A 290 5.27 4.16 5.78
N ASP A 291 6.02 3.05 5.67
CA ASP A 291 7.41 2.93 6.17
C ASP A 291 8.47 2.94 5.05
N GLY A 292 8.11 3.41 3.86
CA GLY A 292 9.07 3.47 2.75
C GLY A 292 9.56 2.10 2.33
N GLY A 293 8.69 1.08 2.36
CA GLY A 293 8.92 -0.18 1.66
C GLY A 293 9.39 0.18 0.26
N ALA A 294 10.69 -0.04 0.00
CA ALA A 294 11.36 0.47 -1.18
C ALA A 294 10.47 0.13 -2.37
N PRO A 295 10.15 1.09 -3.24
CA PRO A 295 9.34 0.77 -4.41
C PRO A 295 9.99 -0.44 -5.06
N SER A 296 9.22 -1.50 -5.27
CA SER A 296 9.65 -2.64 -6.07
C SER A 296 9.74 -2.14 -7.50
N PHE A 297 10.81 -1.40 -7.80
CA PHE A 297 11.09 -0.91 -9.13
C PHE A 297 11.46 -2.10 -9.98
N THR A 298 10.83 -2.24 -11.15
CA THR A 298 11.29 -3.21 -12.14
C THR A 298 12.74 -2.88 -12.48
N GLN A 299 13.64 -3.84 -12.24
CA GLN A 299 15.05 -3.71 -12.57
C GLN A 299 15.35 -4.36 -13.92
N SER A 300 16.15 -3.68 -14.73
CA SER A 300 16.69 -4.22 -15.97
C SER A 300 17.95 -5.06 -15.72
N SER A 301 18.48 -5.72 -16.76
CA SER A 301 19.66 -6.58 -16.61
C SER A 301 20.93 -5.79 -16.26
N VAL A 302 20.99 -4.51 -16.62
CA VAL A 302 22.07 -3.57 -16.24
C VAL A 302 21.84 -2.86 -14.91
N GLY A 303 20.77 -3.19 -14.18
CA GLY A 303 20.46 -2.61 -12.88
C GLY A 303 19.82 -1.22 -12.94
N PHE A 304 19.29 -0.81 -14.09
CA PHE A 304 18.42 0.37 -14.15
C PHE A 304 17.07 0.05 -13.51
N MET A 305 16.47 1.06 -12.91
CA MET A 305 15.13 1.02 -12.34
C MET A 305 14.16 1.68 -13.31
N LYS A 306 13.00 1.05 -13.55
CA LYS A 306 11.91 1.69 -14.30
C LYS A 306 11.22 2.72 -13.40
N LEU A 307 11.13 3.97 -13.84
CA LEU A 307 10.28 4.97 -13.20
C LEU A 307 8.82 4.46 -13.21
N PRO A 308 8.12 4.49 -12.06
CA PRO A 308 6.69 4.20 -11.99
C PRO A 308 5.89 5.09 -12.96
N ALA A 309 4.72 4.65 -13.39
CA ALA A 309 3.87 5.46 -14.27
C ALA A 309 3.32 6.71 -13.53
N SER A 310 3.23 6.67 -12.21
CA SER A 310 2.90 7.77 -11.32
C SER A 310 3.36 7.53 -9.88
N GLY A 311 3.26 8.58 -9.07
CA GLY A 311 3.40 8.50 -7.63
C GLY A 311 3.12 9.87 -6.99
N PRO A 312 3.38 10.02 -5.68
CA PRO A 312 3.23 11.30 -5.00
C PRO A 312 3.99 12.41 -5.72
N GLY A 313 3.24 13.38 -6.25
CA GLY A 313 3.79 14.55 -6.91
C GLY A 313 4.39 14.34 -8.29
N PHE A 314 4.25 13.15 -8.91
CA PHE A 314 4.65 12.97 -10.32
C PHE A 314 3.72 12.06 -11.12
N VAL A 315 3.74 12.25 -12.43
CA VAL A 315 3.16 11.37 -13.42
C VAL A 315 4.16 11.21 -14.56
N ARG A 316 4.31 9.98 -15.06
CA ARG A 316 5.17 9.66 -16.19
C ARG A 316 4.48 10.05 -17.49
N ARG A 317 5.25 10.74 -18.33
CA ARG A 317 4.89 11.20 -19.68
C ARG A 317 6.01 10.87 -20.68
N CYS A 318 6.80 9.83 -20.43
CA CYS A 318 7.67 9.24 -21.46
C CYS A 318 6.79 8.82 -22.65
N GLY A 319 7.28 9.05 -23.87
CA GLY A 319 6.56 8.95 -25.14
C GLY A 319 5.19 8.24 -25.04
N VAL A 320 4.11 8.96 -25.31
CA VAL A 320 2.72 8.45 -25.19
C VAL A 320 2.45 7.17 -26.01
N ASN A 321 3.40 6.80 -26.90
CA ASN A 321 3.40 5.60 -27.73
C ASN A 321 4.59 4.64 -27.47
N ASP A 322 5.51 4.96 -26.55
CA ASP A 322 6.70 4.16 -26.21
C ASP A 322 7.01 4.24 -24.69
N PRO A 323 6.35 3.40 -23.86
CA PRO A 323 6.47 3.43 -22.39
C PRO A 323 7.81 2.89 -21.85
N ASP A 324 8.75 2.54 -22.73
CA ASP A 324 10.02 1.90 -22.35
C ASP A 324 11.22 2.86 -22.34
N HIS A 325 11.01 4.18 -22.41
CA HIS A 325 12.07 5.18 -22.19
C HIS A 325 12.23 5.63 -20.73
N ALA A 326 11.62 4.91 -19.78
CA ALA A 326 11.50 5.34 -18.39
C ALA A 326 12.56 4.76 -17.45
N TRP A 327 13.69 4.27 -17.97
CA TRP A 327 14.65 3.51 -17.17
C TRP A 327 15.85 4.35 -16.81
N GLY A 328 16.24 4.34 -15.55
CA GLY A 328 17.35 5.16 -15.06
C GLY A 328 18.17 4.47 -13.99
N SER A 329 19.33 5.02 -13.70
CA SER A 329 20.16 4.60 -12.57
C SER A 329 19.38 4.70 -11.25
N PRO A 330 19.72 3.86 -10.26
CA PRO A 330 19.05 3.94 -8.96
C PRO A 330 19.10 5.33 -8.32
N THR A 331 20.21 6.05 -8.49
CA THR A 331 20.38 7.42 -8.01
C THR A 331 19.38 8.38 -8.65
N LEU A 332 19.24 8.34 -9.98
CA LEU A 332 18.33 9.23 -10.70
C LEU A 332 16.87 8.98 -10.31
N ILE A 333 16.43 7.73 -10.39
CA ILE A 333 15.02 7.38 -10.17
C ILE A 333 14.60 7.62 -8.72
N ASN A 334 15.41 7.22 -7.74
CA ASN A 334 15.09 7.47 -6.33
C ASN A 334 15.05 8.96 -6.01
N GLY A 335 16.01 9.75 -6.51
CA GLY A 335 16.04 11.19 -6.26
C GLY A 335 14.86 11.93 -6.90
N LEU A 336 14.44 11.53 -8.12
CA LEU A 336 13.25 12.08 -8.77
C LEU A 336 11.98 11.79 -7.97
N VAL A 337 11.78 10.55 -7.55
CA VAL A 337 10.61 10.15 -6.75
C VAL A 337 10.60 10.85 -5.39
N ALA A 338 11.75 10.97 -4.73
CA ALA A 338 11.87 11.70 -3.46
C ALA A 338 11.54 13.19 -3.62
N ALA A 339 12.06 13.85 -4.67
CA ALA A 339 11.79 15.26 -4.95
C ALA A 339 10.30 15.50 -5.21
N ALA A 340 9.69 14.65 -6.02
CA ALA A 340 8.27 14.71 -6.35
C ALA A 340 7.39 14.47 -5.10
N GLY A 341 7.75 13.49 -4.27
CA GLY A 341 7.04 13.22 -3.03
C GLY A 341 7.05 14.40 -2.08
N ARG A 342 8.21 15.05 -1.90
CA ARG A 342 8.31 16.29 -1.10
C ARG A 342 7.52 17.45 -1.71
N TRP A 343 7.54 17.58 -3.04
CA TRP A 343 6.77 18.61 -3.74
C TRP A 343 5.27 18.50 -3.48
N ALA A 344 4.72 17.28 -3.48
CA ALA A 344 3.32 17.03 -3.15
C ALA A 344 3.01 17.17 -1.66
N ALA A 345 3.90 16.70 -0.79
CA ALA A 345 3.70 16.73 0.65
C ALA A 345 3.64 18.17 1.21
N ASP A 346 4.46 19.07 0.68
CA ASP A 346 4.49 20.47 1.11
C ASP A 346 3.20 21.22 0.75
N ASP A 347 2.53 20.84 -0.33
CA ASP A 347 1.30 21.49 -0.80
C ASP A 347 0.55 20.56 -1.78
N PRO A 348 -0.45 19.81 -1.27
CA PRO A 348 -1.22 18.86 -2.07
C PRO A 348 -2.05 19.50 -3.20
N SER A 349 -2.17 20.83 -3.23
CA SER A 349 -2.89 21.55 -4.30
C SER A 349 -2.02 21.82 -5.53
N ARG A 350 -0.73 21.47 -5.49
CA ARG A 350 0.19 21.64 -6.62
C ARG A 350 -0.02 20.56 -7.70
N PRO A 351 0.24 20.88 -8.97
CA PRO A 351 0.24 19.87 -10.02
C PRO A 351 1.31 18.83 -9.76
N ARG A 352 1.04 17.60 -10.18
CA ARG A 352 2.09 16.58 -10.32
C ARG A 352 3.10 17.00 -11.39
N ILE A 353 4.36 16.70 -11.13
CA ILE A 353 5.48 16.89 -12.06
C ILE A 353 5.41 15.83 -13.16
N ARG A 354 5.58 16.25 -14.40
CA ARG A 354 5.55 15.33 -15.54
C ARG A 354 6.97 14.92 -15.86
N VAL A 355 7.25 13.64 -15.71
CA VAL A 355 8.58 13.08 -16.02
C VAL A 355 8.52 12.44 -17.39
N GLY A 356 9.24 13.01 -18.35
CA GLY A 356 9.42 12.53 -19.71
C GLY A 356 10.50 11.46 -19.81
N ASP A 357 11.16 11.39 -20.97
CA ASP A 357 12.11 10.33 -21.29
C ASP A 357 13.34 10.31 -20.35
N VAL A 358 13.91 9.12 -20.12
CA VAL A 358 15.05 8.84 -19.22
C VAL A 358 16.12 7.99 -19.94
N SER A 359 15.80 6.73 -20.23
CA SER A 359 16.57 5.84 -21.12
C SER A 359 15.80 4.54 -21.41
N LEU A 360 16.31 3.76 -22.38
CA LEU A 360 15.87 2.38 -22.64
C LEU A 360 16.19 1.44 -21.45
N PRO A 361 15.54 0.25 -21.33
CA PRO A 361 15.76 -0.67 -20.22
C PRO A 361 17.24 -1.00 -19.96
N GLU A 362 18.00 -1.22 -21.03
CA GLU A 362 19.42 -1.55 -20.95
C GLU A 362 20.33 -0.37 -21.39
N GLY A 363 19.75 0.83 -21.46
CA GLY A 363 20.39 2.00 -22.06
C GLY A 363 20.53 1.90 -23.59
N GLY A 364 21.37 2.77 -24.16
CA GLY A 364 21.59 2.90 -25.59
C GLY A 364 20.79 4.02 -26.25
N ALA A 365 21.06 4.25 -27.53
CA ALA A 365 20.47 5.35 -28.29
C ALA A 365 19.00 5.11 -28.65
N PHE A 366 18.16 6.13 -28.51
CA PHE A 366 16.78 6.13 -29.02
C PHE A 366 16.37 7.53 -29.50
N GLY A 367 15.58 7.56 -30.57
CA GLY A 367 15.01 8.79 -31.14
C GLY A 367 16.05 9.90 -31.36
N ALA A 368 15.70 11.12 -30.98
CA ALA A 368 16.58 12.30 -31.03
C ALA A 368 17.36 12.53 -29.72
N HIS A 369 17.22 11.66 -28.72
CA HIS A 369 17.73 11.87 -27.36
C HIS A 369 19.18 11.37 -27.24
N VAL A 370 20.13 12.21 -27.66
CA VAL A 370 21.55 11.83 -27.80
C VAL A 370 22.20 11.43 -26.46
N THR A 371 21.83 12.07 -25.34
CA THR A 371 22.46 11.85 -24.03
C THR A 371 21.83 10.74 -23.19
N HIS A 372 20.55 10.41 -23.43
CA HIS A 372 19.71 9.49 -22.64
C HIS A 372 20.11 8.00 -22.74
N GLN A 373 21.40 7.68 -22.78
CA GLN A 373 21.87 6.32 -23.09
C GLN A 373 22.26 5.51 -21.87
N VAL A 374 22.52 6.16 -20.73
CA VAL A 374 23.13 5.50 -19.56
C VAL A 374 22.35 5.69 -18.27
N GLY A 375 21.08 6.12 -18.37
CA GLY A 375 20.18 6.24 -17.22
C GLY A 375 20.55 7.36 -16.24
N THR A 376 21.26 8.39 -16.70
CA THR A 376 21.67 9.57 -15.91
C THR A 376 21.00 10.86 -16.35
N ASP A 377 20.16 10.77 -17.38
CA ASP A 377 19.52 11.89 -18.03
C ASP A 377 18.00 11.72 -17.91
N VAL A 378 17.28 12.83 -17.78
CA VAL A 378 15.82 12.83 -17.73
C VAL A 378 15.28 14.14 -18.30
N ASP A 379 14.24 14.03 -19.11
CA ASP A 379 13.45 15.18 -19.53
C ASP A 379 12.30 15.36 -18.55
N ILE A 380 12.17 16.53 -17.94
CA ILE A 380 11.08 16.85 -17.01
C ILE A 380 10.28 18.00 -17.63
N TYR A 381 8.99 17.80 -17.88
CA TYR A 381 8.18 18.86 -18.47
C TYR A 381 8.00 20.03 -17.51
N LEU A 382 7.75 21.20 -18.10
CA LEU A 382 7.60 22.45 -17.35
C LEU A 382 6.42 22.43 -16.38
N VAL A 383 6.56 23.15 -15.26
CA VAL A 383 5.58 23.11 -14.17
C VAL A 383 4.44 24.07 -14.46
N ARG A 384 3.21 23.55 -14.44
CA ARG A 384 1.99 24.33 -14.67
C ARG A 384 1.55 25.15 -13.46
N SER A 385 0.72 26.15 -13.71
CA SER A 385 0.04 27.00 -12.72
C SER A 385 -1.28 26.37 -12.24
N ASP A 386 -1.92 25.52 -13.04
CA ASP A 386 -3.10 24.74 -12.67
C ASP A 386 -2.73 23.31 -12.21
N THR A 387 -3.74 22.49 -11.94
CA THR A 387 -3.61 21.08 -11.50
C THR A 387 -3.87 20.06 -12.60
N LEU A 388 -4.13 20.52 -13.84
CA LEU A 388 -4.33 19.62 -14.97
C LEU A 388 -3.05 18.83 -15.24
N GLU A 389 -3.14 17.72 -15.97
CA GLU A 389 -2.01 16.81 -16.25
C GLU A 389 -1.48 16.87 -17.70
N ASP A 390 -1.92 17.87 -18.46
CA ASP A 390 -1.49 18.13 -19.83
C ASP A 390 -0.04 18.62 -19.90
N LEU A 391 0.61 18.49 -21.06
CA LEU A 391 1.92 19.11 -21.27
C LEU A 391 1.77 20.63 -21.36
N THR A 392 2.87 21.36 -21.19
CA THR A 392 2.90 22.82 -21.29
C THR A 392 4.22 23.27 -21.90
N SER A 393 4.29 24.52 -22.35
CA SER A 393 5.51 25.12 -22.88
C SER A 393 5.67 26.55 -22.35
N VAL A 394 6.83 27.16 -22.54
CA VAL A 394 7.10 28.51 -22.04
C VAL A 394 6.16 29.59 -22.59
N ASP A 395 5.52 29.32 -23.73
CA ASP A 395 4.54 30.21 -24.36
C ASP A 395 3.09 29.93 -23.93
N ASP A 396 2.84 28.86 -23.19
CA ASP A 396 1.52 28.45 -22.72
C ASP A 396 1.10 29.27 -21.47
N PRO A 397 -0.11 29.86 -21.43
CA PRO A 397 -0.59 30.57 -20.24
C PRO A 397 -0.69 29.68 -18.98
N ALA A 398 -0.76 28.36 -19.15
CA ALA A 398 -0.73 27.43 -18.04
C ALA A 398 0.67 27.23 -17.45
N TYR A 399 1.73 27.73 -18.08
CA TYR A 399 3.09 27.62 -17.56
C TYR A 399 3.33 28.52 -16.33
N SER A 400 4.14 28.04 -15.39
CA SER A 400 4.61 28.82 -14.25
C SER A 400 6.13 28.74 -14.09
N SER A 401 6.83 29.79 -14.51
CA SER A 401 8.27 29.95 -14.29
C SER A 401 8.63 30.00 -12.81
N ALA A 402 7.77 30.60 -11.97
CA ALA A 402 7.95 30.62 -10.53
C ALA A 402 7.92 29.21 -9.91
N ARG A 403 6.96 28.37 -10.30
CA ARG A 403 6.89 26.98 -9.82
C ARG A 403 8.01 26.11 -10.39
N THR A 404 8.40 26.33 -11.64
CA THR A 404 9.55 25.64 -12.25
C THR A 404 10.85 25.96 -11.52
N ARG A 405 11.07 27.23 -11.16
CA ARG A 405 12.19 27.64 -10.32
C ARG A 405 12.14 26.98 -8.94
N ALA A 406 10.98 26.97 -8.29
CA ALA A 406 10.81 26.35 -6.98
C ALA A 406 11.09 24.85 -7.03
N TRP A 407 10.55 24.14 -8.02
CA TRP A 407 10.80 22.73 -8.28
C TRP A 407 12.30 22.45 -8.40
N LEU A 408 13.02 23.19 -9.24
CA LEU A 408 14.46 23.02 -9.43
C LEU A 408 15.25 23.22 -8.14
N ASP A 409 15.03 24.34 -7.45
CA ASP A 409 15.90 24.79 -6.34
C ASP A 409 15.57 24.12 -5.00
N ALA A 410 14.29 24.00 -4.66
CA ALA A 410 13.85 23.56 -3.33
C ALA A 410 13.58 22.05 -3.24
N TYR A 411 13.39 21.38 -4.38
CA TYR A 411 12.98 19.97 -4.43
C TYR A 411 13.97 19.12 -5.21
N LEU A 412 14.19 19.40 -6.50
CA LEU A 412 15.02 18.55 -7.35
C LEU A 412 16.50 18.58 -6.95
N ARG A 413 17.08 19.77 -6.80
CA ARG A 413 18.51 19.91 -6.49
C ARG A 413 18.93 19.32 -5.14
N PRO A 414 18.16 19.45 -4.05
CA PRO A 414 18.48 18.82 -2.78
C PRO A 414 18.48 17.29 -2.83
N GLU A 415 17.56 16.68 -3.58
CA GLU A 415 17.47 15.22 -3.70
C GLU A 415 18.44 14.64 -4.74
N LEU A 416 18.87 15.46 -5.70
CA LEU A 416 19.87 15.12 -6.71
C LEU A 416 21.07 16.09 -6.64
N PRO A 417 21.88 16.04 -5.57
CA PRO A 417 23.06 16.89 -5.44
C PRO A 417 24.11 16.65 -6.55
N GLN A 418 24.03 15.50 -7.23
CA GLN A 418 24.87 15.08 -8.36
C GLN A 418 24.57 15.84 -9.66
N ILE A 419 23.51 16.66 -9.73
CA ILE A 419 23.26 17.52 -10.90
C ILE A 419 24.52 18.36 -11.15
N ALA A 420 25.11 18.16 -12.33
CA ALA A 420 26.40 18.74 -12.66
C ALA A 420 26.32 20.28 -12.80
N SER A 421 27.48 20.93 -12.84
CA SER A 421 27.57 22.31 -13.30
C SER A 421 27.11 22.37 -14.76
N SER A 422 26.01 23.07 -15.04
CA SER A 422 25.32 23.05 -16.34
C SER A 422 24.45 21.80 -16.60
N GLY A 423 24.14 21.01 -15.57
CA GLY A 423 23.36 19.78 -15.68
C GLY A 423 21.86 19.97 -15.86
N VAL A 424 21.38 21.20 -16.11
CA VAL A 424 19.98 21.45 -16.48
C VAL A 424 19.93 22.37 -17.69
N LEU A 425 19.28 21.91 -18.76
CA LEU A 425 19.07 22.66 -20.00
C LEU A 425 17.58 23.01 -20.15
N LEU A 426 17.27 24.28 -20.40
CA LEU A 426 15.90 24.80 -20.46
C LEU A 426 15.85 26.03 -21.37
N SER A 427 14.77 26.25 -22.13
CA SER A 427 14.52 27.47 -22.90
C SER A 427 13.42 28.33 -22.26
N ASP A 428 13.64 28.90 -21.07
CA ASP A 428 12.67 29.77 -20.38
C ASP A 428 13.10 31.26 -20.35
N PRO A 429 12.58 32.09 -21.27
CA PRO A 429 12.89 33.51 -21.31
C PRO A 429 12.56 34.24 -20.01
N ALA A 430 11.50 33.84 -19.28
CA ALA A 430 11.12 34.49 -18.03
C ALA A 430 12.14 34.23 -16.92
N LEU A 431 12.60 32.98 -16.76
CA LEU A 431 13.63 32.61 -15.79
C LEU A 431 14.99 33.26 -16.08
N PHE A 432 15.35 33.41 -17.36
CA PHE A 432 16.60 34.07 -17.75
C PHE A 432 16.50 35.60 -17.81
N SER A 433 15.32 36.20 -18.02
CA SER A 433 15.17 37.67 -17.99
C SER A 433 15.42 38.28 -16.60
N ALA A 434 15.23 37.49 -15.54
CA ALA A 434 15.53 37.88 -14.16
C ALA A 434 17.04 38.08 -13.88
N LEU A 435 17.92 37.74 -14.83
CA LEU A 435 19.37 37.92 -14.73
C LEU A 435 19.88 39.27 -15.24
N THR A 436 19.12 39.98 -16.08
CA THR A 436 19.60 41.17 -16.78
C THR A 436 19.44 42.42 -15.93
N THR A 437 20.18 42.53 -14.83
CA THR A 437 20.35 43.79 -14.06
C THR A 437 21.64 44.53 -14.40
N THR A 438 22.44 44.02 -15.35
CA THR A 438 23.63 44.70 -15.88
C THR A 438 23.54 44.86 -17.40
N SER A 439 24.08 45.97 -17.90
CA SER A 439 23.80 46.61 -19.18
C SER A 439 24.28 45.90 -20.46
N SER A 440 24.25 44.58 -20.53
CA SER A 440 24.41 43.84 -21.78
C SER A 440 23.22 42.91 -21.96
N SER A 441 22.22 43.41 -22.69
CA SER A 441 21.03 42.69 -23.09
C SER A 441 21.40 41.52 -24.00
N VAL A 442 21.34 40.30 -23.48
CA VAL A 442 21.12 39.12 -24.31
C VAL A 442 19.88 38.42 -23.78
N PRO A 443 18.67 38.93 -24.08
CA PRO A 443 17.45 38.18 -23.85
C PRO A 443 17.49 36.90 -24.68
N CYS A 444 16.91 35.81 -24.18
CA CYS A 444 16.64 34.61 -24.96
C CYS A 444 15.36 34.85 -25.77
N PRO A 445 15.43 35.19 -27.06
CA PRO A 445 14.23 35.33 -27.87
C PRO A 445 13.82 33.93 -28.32
N GLY A 446 12.52 33.67 -28.37
CA GLY A 446 11.97 32.40 -28.87
C GLY A 446 12.62 31.96 -30.19
N GLU A 447 12.79 30.64 -30.30
CA GLU A 447 13.45 29.89 -31.38
C GLU A 447 14.96 30.08 -31.60
N GLY A 448 15.65 30.87 -30.76
CA GLY A 448 17.11 30.89 -30.77
C GLY A 448 17.72 31.39 -29.47
N CYS A 449 18.04 30.49 -28.53
CA CYS A 449 19.10 30.83 -27.55
C CYS A 449 20.32 31.27 -28.39
N PRO A 450 20.92 32.43 -28.13
CA PRO A 450 22.13 32.79 -28.84
C PRO A 450 23.21 31.77 -28.47
N LEU A 451 23.59 30.95 -29.44
CA LEU A 451 24.96 30.43 -29.47
C LEU A 451 25.84 31.67 -29.50
N ASP A 452 26.81 31.78 -28.60
CA ASP A 452 27.82 32.81 -28.82
C ASP A 452 28.49 32.52 -30.17
N ALA A 453 29.00 33.57 -30.84
CA ALA A 453 29.58 33.45 -32.18
C ALA A 453 30.85 32.55 -32.23
N SER A 454 31.26 31.96 -31.10
CA SER A 454 32.35 30.99 -30.96
C SER A 454 31.89 29.55 -30.67
N GLY A 455 30.59 29.27 -30.59
CA GLY A 455 30.08 27.94 -30.19
C GLY A 455 30.41 27.61 -28.72
N GLY A 456 30.68 28.62 -27.90
CA GLY A 456 30.98 28.55 -26.47
C GLY A 456 29.77 28.77 -25.57
N HIS A 457 29.95 28.45 -24.29
CA HIS A 457 28.93 28.19 -23.26
C HIS A 457 27.68 29.07 -23.28
N LEU A 458 26.53 28.38 -23.25
CA LEU A 458 25.20 28.92 -23.03
C LEU A 458 25.14 29.78 -21.74
N PRO A 459 24.35 30.86 -21.70
CA PRO A 459 24.27 31.71 -20.53
C PRO A 459 23.76 30.94 -19.30
N PRO A 460 24.37 31.13 -18.12
CA PRO A 460 23.92 30.51 -16.89
C PRO A 460 22.57 31.08 -16.42
N GLY A 461 21.82 30.28 -15.66
CA GLY A 461 20.60 30.68 -14.98
C GLY A 461 20.85 31.71 -13.86
N PRO A 462 19.77 32.19 -13.21
CA PRO A 462 19.84 33.12 -12.07
C PRO A 462 20.87 32.65 -11.03
N PRO A 463 21.48 33.53 -10.22
CA PRO A 463 22.52 33.12 -9.26
C PRO A 463 22.11 32.00 -8.29
N ALA A 464 20.81 31.85 -8.00
CA ALA A 464 20.26 30.74 -7.21
C ALA A 464 20.22 29.40 -7.97
N LEU A 465 20.22 29.45 -9.30
CA LEU A 465 20.22 28.30 -10.22
C LEU A 465 21.48 28.31 -11.12
N PRO A 466 22.69 28.30 -10.55
CA PRO A 466 23.93 28.43 -11.33
C PRO A 466 24.23 27.20 -12.20
N TYR A 467 23.48 26.12 -12.03
CA TYR A 467 23.59 24.86 -12.78
C TYR A 467 22.64 24.78 -13.98
N VAL A 468 21.77 25.78 -14.18
CA VAL A 468 20.83 25.84 -15.31
C VAL A 468 21.48 26.60 -16.48
N ARG A 469 21.20 26.19 -17.72
CA ARG A 469 21.68 26.82 -18.97
C ARG A 469 20.54 26.97 -19.98
N CYS A 470 20.55 28.06 -20.76
CA CYS A 470 19.63 28.20 -21.89
C CYS A 470 20.03 27.21 -22.99
N HIS A 471 19.16 26.32 -23.47
CA HIS A 471 19.51 25.49 -24.63
C HIS A 471 18.35 25.41 -25.63
N PRO A 472 18.58 25.64 -26.94
CA PRO A 472 17.55 25.51 -27.97
C PRO A 472 16.86 24.14 -27.92
N GLY A 473 15.57 24.09 -28.27
CA GLY A 473 14.80 22.83 -28.34
C GLY A 473 14.18 22.36 -27.01
N HIS A 474 14.42 23.06 -25.89
CA HIS A 474 13.94 22.70 -24.54
C HIS A 474 12.86 23.68 -24.05
N HIS A 475 11.86 23.95 -24.89
CA HIS A 475 10.83 24.98 -24.64
C HIS A 475 9.60 24.45 -23.89
N ASP A 476 9.46 23.13 -23.81
CA ASP A 476 8.37 22.39 -23.18
C ASP A 476 8.85 21.45 -22.06
N HIS A 477 10.17 21.24 -21.95
CA HIS A 477 10.79 20.45 -20.91
C HIS A 477 12.14 21.04 -20.49
N MET A 478 12.60 20.63 -19.31
CA MET A 478 13.97 20.77 -18.86
C MET A 478 14.69 19.43 -19.01
N HIS A 479 15.83 19.43 -19.67
CA HIS A 479 16.71 18.26 -19.71
C HIS A 479 17.64 18.31 -18.50
N VAL A 480 17.65 17.26 -17.69
CA VAL A 480 18.43 17.16 -16.46
C VAL A 480 19.42 16.02 -16.57
N THR A 481 20.69 16.32 -16.34
CA THR A 481 21.78 15.34 -16.29
C THR A 481 22.37 15.31 -14.88
N ILE A 482 22.45 14.12 -14.31
CA ILE A 482 23.23 13.87 -13.09
C ILE A 482 24.61 13.32 -13.45
N GLY A 483 25.64 13.77 -12.73
CA GLY A 483 26.97 13.17 -12.84
C GLY A 483 26.96 11.72 -12.35
N SER A 484 27.96 10.94 -12.80
CA SER A 484 28.23 9.65 -12.18
C SER A 484 28.51 9.83 -10.68
N PRO A 485 28.05 8.92 -9.81
CA PRO A 485 28.32 8.98 -8.38
C PRO A 485 29.81 9.00 -8.03
#